data_AF-A0A1D1YKT8-F1
#
_entry.id   AF-A0A1D1YKT8-F1
#
_cell.length_a   1.000
_cell.length_b   1.000
_cell.length_c   1.000
_cell.angle_alpha   90.00
_cell.angle_beta   90.00
_cell.angle_gamma   90.00
#
_symmetry.space_group_name_H-M   'P 1'
#
loop_
_entity.id
_entity.type
_entity.pdbx_description
1 polymer ?
#
loop_
_entity_poly.entity_id
_entity_poly.type
_entity_poly.pdbx_seq_one_letter_code
_entity_poly.pdbx_strand_id
1 'polypeptide(L)'
;GTNSQTMAWILDEYSKFHGHSPAVVTGKPIDLGGSLGREAATGRGVVYATEALLSEYGKSISGMTFVIQGFGNVGSWAAQLFHERGGRIIAVNDLTGAIKNPGGLDIPALLKHKAQGGLLKDFHGATSMDPNELLTHECDVLVPCALGGVLNRENAADVKAKFIIEAANHPTDPEADEVTLNRIPRHNCNSYLSSL
;
A
#
# COMPACT_ATOMS: atom_id res chain seq x y z
N GLY A 1 1.71 14.74 1.96
CA GLY A 1 0.38 14.31 1.48
C GLY A 1 -0.71 15.03 2.26
N THR A 2 -1.96 14.91 1.84
CA THR A 2 -3.14 15.42 2.56
C THR A 2 -3.79 14.30 3.37
N ASN A 3 -4.59 14.64 4.39
CA ASN A 3 -5.26 13.67 5.25
C ASN A 3 -6.62 14.21 5.75
N SER A 4 -7.27 13.49 6.66
CA SER A 4 -8.56 13.87 7.24
C SER A 4 -8.53 15.24 7.93
N GLN A 5 -7.43 15.60 8.59
CA GLN A 5 -7.24 16.94 9.15
C GLN A 5 -7.20 18.02 8.06
N THR A 6 -6.53 17.76 6.94
CA THR A 6 -6.55 18.68 5.80
C THR A 6 -7.97 18.87 5.25
N MET A 7 -8.74 17.79 5.14
CA MET A 7 -10.14 17.85 4.66
C MET A 7 -11.04 18.61 5.62
N ALA A 8 -10.78 18.54 6.94
CA ALA A 8 -11.49 19.32 7.94
C ALA A 8 -11.28 20.83 7.75
N TRP A 9 -10.05 21.27 7.44
CA TRP A 9 -9.77 22.68 7.15
C TRP A 9 -10.43 23.16 5.87
N ILE A 10 -10.47 22.31 4.83
CA ILE A 10 -11.18 22.63 3.58
C ILE A 10 -12.68 22.82 3.85
N LEU A 11 -13.29 21.93 4.64
CA LEU A 11 -14.69 22.06 5.03
C LEU A 11 -14.96 23.35 5.80
N ASP A 12 -14.14 23.66 6.81
CA ASP A 12 -14.28 24.85 7.64
C ASP A 12 -14.21 26.13 6.78
N GLU A 13 -13.20 26.22 5.93
CA GLU A 13 -12.98 27.42 5.12
C GLU A 13 -14.08 27.60 4.07
N TYR A 14 -14.49 26.53 3.39
CA TYR A 14 -15.59 26.61 2.43
C TYR A 14 -16.92 27.01 3.09
N SER A 15 -17.19 26.48 4.28
CA SER A 15 -18.44 26.71 5.01
C SER A 15 -18.61 28.17 5.45
N LYS A 16 -17.53 28.95 5.60
CA LYS A 16 -17.59 30.39 5.90
C LYS A 16 -18.24 31.21 4.80
N PHE A 17 -18.07 30.80 3.54
CA PHE A 17 -18.55 31.55 2.37
C PHE A 17 -19.87 31.01 1.82
N HIS A 18 -20.16 29.71 2.00
CA HIS A 18 -21.28 29.03 1.34
C HIS A 18 -22.26 28.35 2.30
N GLY A 19 -22.08 28.54 3.62
CA GLY A 19 -22.85 27.85 4.64
C GLY A 19 -22.42 26.39 4.84
N HIS A 20 -22.96 25.75 5.88
CA HIS A 20 -22.54 24.40 6.29
C HIS A 20 -22.76 23.36 5.17
N SER A 21 -21.65 22.94 4.55
CA SER A 21 -21.66 22.12 3.32
C SER A 21 -20.79 20.87 3.48
N PRO A 22 -21.15 19.91 4.35
CA PRO A 22 -20.32 18.76 4.68
C PRO A 22 -19.99 17.86 3.46
N ALA A 23 -20.81 17.89 2.41
CA ALA A 23 -20.59 17.11 1.19
C ALA A 23 -19.52 17.69 0.23
N VAL A 24 -19.02 18.91 0.47
CA VAL A 24 -18.05 19.57 -0.43
C VAL A 24 -16.71 18.83 -0.54
N VAL A 25 -16.35 18.07 0.49
CA VAL A 25 -15.10 17.31 0.55
C VAL A 25 -15.31 15.96 1.25
N THR A 26 -14.68 14.90 0.75
CA THR A 26 -14.73 13.55 1.35
C THR A 26 -13.43 13.26 2.12
N GLY A 27 -13.40 12.17 2.91
CA GLY A 27 -12.22 11.83 3.71
C GLY A 27 -12.04 12.64 5.01
N LYS A 28 -13.09 13.34 5.44
CA LYS A 28 -13.13 14.09 6.72
C LYS A 28 -13.09 13.15 7.94
N PRO A 29 -12.77 13.67 9.14
CA PRO A 29 -12.96 12.95 10.40
C PRO A 29 -14.42 12.52 10.58
N ILE A 30 -14.66 11.43 11.31
CA ILE A 30 -16.01 10.92 11.59
C ILE A 30 -16.88 12.00 12.26
N ASP A 31 -16.31 12.75 13.20
CA ASP A 31 -16.98 13.83 13.92
C ASP A 31 -17.46 14.97 13.01
N LEU A 32 -16.92 15.06 11.79
CA LEU A 32 -17.28 16.07 10.78
C LEU A 32 -18.06 15.47 9.60
N GLY A 33 -18.71 14.32 9.79
CA GLY A 33 -19.47 13.64 8.74
C GLY A 33 -18.59 12.85 7.76
N GLY A 34 -17.45 12.35 8.24
CA GLY A 34 -16.65 11.35 7.54
C GLY A 34 -17.33 9.98 7.53
N SER A 35 -17.00 9.13 6.55
CA SER A 35 -17.53 7.77 6.46
C SER A 35 -16.69 6.78 7.26
N LEU A 36 -17.35 5.92 8.04
CA LEU A 36 -16.69 4.83 8.76
C LEU A 36 -15.95 3.91 7.78
N GLY A 37 -14.72 3.55 8.14
CA GLY A 37 -13.88 2.66 7.33
C GLY A 37 -13.21 3.34 6.12
N ARG A 38 -13.44 4.63 5.84
CA ARG A 38 -12.81 5.33 4.70
C ARG A 38 -11.29 5.23 4.70
N GLU A 39 -10.65 5.39 5.85
CA GLU A 39 -9.17 5.34 5.97
C GLU A 39 -8.59 4.01 5.49
N ALA A 40 -9.26 2.91 5.86
CA ALA A 40 -8.86 1.55 5.52
C ALA A 40 -9.38 1.07 4.16
N ALA A 41 -10.20 1.85 3.46
CA ALA A 41 -10.92 1.39 2.27
C ALA A 41 -9.98 0.96 1.14
N THR A 42 -8.97 1.79 0.83
CA THR A 42 -8.01 1.49 -0.24
C THR A 42 -7.15 0.27 0.11
N GLY A 43 -6.64 0.19 1.34
CA GLY A 43 -5.89 -0.98 1.80
C GLY A 43 -6.73 -2.27 1.77
N ARG A 44 -8.02 -2.22 2.12
CA ARG A 44 -8.94 -3.35 1.95
C ARG A 44 -9.16 -3.72 0.49
N GLY A 45 -9.32 -2.73 -0.39
CA GLY A 45 -9.47 -2.96 -1.83
C GLY A 45 -8.28 -3.73 -2.42
N VAL A 46 -7.07 -3.35 -2.03
CA VAL A 46 -5.82 -4.06 -2.40
C VAL A 46 -5.87 -5.52 -1.97
N VAL A 47 -6.32 -5.79 -0.75
CA VAL A 47 -6.41 -7.15 -0.22
C VAL A 47 -7.45 -7.98 -0.98
N TYR A 48 -8.63 -7.42 -1.27
CA TYR A 48 -9.65 -8.12 -2.05
C TYR A 48 -9.22 -8.39 -3.49
N ALA A 49 -8.56 -7.42 -4.13
CA ALA A 49 -7.96 -7.63 -5.45
C ALA A 49 -6.91 -8.75 -5.42
N THR A 50 -6.11 -8.81 -4.36
CA THR A 50 -5.13 -9.88 -4.16
C THR A 50 -5.80 -11.24 -3.97
N GLU A 51 -6.85 -11.34 -3.15
CA GLU A 51 -7.61 -12.59 -2.95
C GLU A 51 -8.22 -13.07 -4.26
N ALA A 52 -8.85 -12.17 -5.02
CA ALA A 52 -9.44 -12.47 -6.31
C ALA A 52 -8.37 -13.01 -7.28
N LEU A 53 -7.26 -12.28 -7.46
CA LEU A 53 -6.17 -12.72 -8.34
C LEU A 53 -5.59 -14.06 -7.91
N LEU A 54 -5.27 -14.24 -6.63
CA LEU A 54 -4.68 -15.50 -6.14
C LEU A 54 -5.65 -16.69 -6.32
N SER A 55 -6.95 -16.46 -6.18
CA SER A 55 -7.96 -17.51 -6.34
C SER A 55 -8.02 -18.09 -7.75
N GLU A 56 -7.78 -17.27 -8.78
CA GLU A 56 -7.67 -17.72 -10.19
C GLU A 56 -6.53 -18.72 -10.39
N TYR A 57 -5.52 -18.69 -9.52
CA TYR A 57 -4.36 -19.59 -9.53
C TYR A 57 -4.42 -20.66 -8.44
N GLY A 58 -5.56 -20.86 -7.79
CA GLY A 58 -5.73 -21.83 -6.71
C GLY A 58 -4.89 -21.53 -5.46
N LYS A 59 -4.54 -20.25 -5.24
CA LYS A 59 -3.73 -19.77 -4.11
C LYS A 59 -4.57 -18.94 -3.16
N SER A 60 -4.03 -18.71 -1.96
CA SER A 60 -4.61 -17.80 -0.96
C SER A 60 -3.52 -16.91 -0.38
N ILE A 61 -3.91 -15.85 0.34
CA ILE A 61 -2.96 -14.96 1.06
C ILE A 61 -2.17 -15.73 2.11
N SER A 62 -2.80 -16.71 2.77
CA SER A 62 -2.18 -17.45 3.86
C SER A 62 -0.93 -18.20 3.39
N GLY A 63 0.19 -18.00 4.10
CA GLY A 63 1.48 -18.63 3.80
C GLY A 63 2.34 -17.91 2.75
N MET A 64 1.76 -16.99 1.95
CA MET A 64 2.47 -16.19 0.95
C MET A 64 3.37 -15.14 1.61
N THR A 65 4.44 -14.77 0.92
CA THR A 65 5.34 -13.69 1.30
C THR A 65 5.04 -12.40 0.54
N PHE A 66 5.05 -11.28 1.24
CA PHE A 66 4.67 -9.97 0.72
C PHE A 66 5.80 -8.96 0.88
N VAL A 67 6.03 -8.16 -0.16
CA VAL A 67 6.87 -6.96 -0.12
C VAL A 67 5.99 -5.77 -0.47
N ILE A 68 5.99 -4.73 0.37
CA ILE A 68 5.10 -3.57 0.22
C ILE A 68 5.94 -2.30 0.10
N GLN A 69 5.84 -1.63 -1.04
CA GLN A 69 6.50 -0.34 -1.25
C GLN A 69 5.57 0.79 -0.79
N GLY A 70 5.99 1.53 0.23
CA GLY A 70 5.24 2.65 0.81
C GLY A 70 4.39 2.27 2.02
N PHE A 71 4.92 2.46 3.22
CA PHE A 71 4.24 2.25 4.51
C PHE A 71 3.46 3.49 4.99
N GLY A 72 2.73 4.13 4.07
CA GLY A 72 1.75 5.18 4.35
C GLY A 72 0.35 4.61 4.59
N ASN A 73 -0.70 5.41 4.46
CA ASN A 73 -2.08 4.97 4.74
C ASN A 73 -2.47 3.67 3.99
N VAL A 74 -2.22 3.59 2.68
CA VAL A 74 -2.60 2.40 1.90
C VAL A 74 -1.76 1.18 2.30
N GLY A 75 -0.43 1.31 2.32
CA GLY A 75 0.46 0.19 2.59
C GLY A 75 0.41 -0.31 4.03
N SER A 76 0.19 0.56 5.02
CA SER A 76 0.04 0.15 6.43
C SER A 76 -1.24 -0.67 6.64
N TRP A 77 -2.37 -0.22 6.07
CA TRP A 77 -3.62 -0.97 6.10
C TRP A 77 -3.53 -2.28 5.33
N ALA A 78 -2.91 -2.28 4.13
CA ALA A 78 -2.70 -3.51 3.37
C ALA A 78 -1.83 -4.50 4.16
N ALA A 79 -0.71 -4.05 4.74
CA ALA A 79 0.17 -4.88 5.56
C ALA A 79 -0.57 -5.51 6.75
N GLN A 80 -1.38 -4.72 7.46
CA GLN A 80 -2.18 -5.20 8.59
C GLN A 80 -3.14 -6.31 8.15
N LEU A 81 -3.90 -6.05 7.10
CA LEU A 81 -4.96 -6.94 6.63
C LEU A 81 -4.41 -8.21 5.96
N PHE A 82 -3.25 -8.14 5.30
CA PHE A 82 -2.53 -9.32 4.84
C PHE A 82 -2.04 -10.17 6.01
N HIS A 83 -1.46 -9.52 7.04
CA HIS A 83 -1.00 -10.20 8.24
C HIS A 83 -2.13 -10.93 8.97
N GLU A 84 -3.28 -10.27 9.16
CA GLU A 84 -4.49 -10.86 9.77
C GLU A 84 -5.01 -12.09 9.00
N ARG A 85 -4.72 -12.19 7.70
CA ARG A 85 -5.08 -13.33 6.84
C ARG A 85 -3.98 -14.40 6.72
N GLY A 86 -2.91 -14.29 7.52
CA GLY A 86 -1.79 -15.22 7.54
C GLY A 86 -0.75 -14.99 6.43
N GLY A 87 -0.77 -13.83 5.78
CA GLY A 87 0.31 -13.40 4.88
C GLY A 87 1.54 -12.94 5.68
N ARG A 88 2.73 -13.24 5.17
CA ARG A 88 4.00 -12.84 5.81
C ARG A 88 4.60 -11.64 5.10
N ILE A 89 4.56 -10.47 5.73
CA ILE A 89 5.16 -9.25 5.18
C ILE A 89 6.65 -9.30 5.51
N ILE A 90 7.50 -9.48 4.50
CA ILE A 90 8.93 -9.70 4.71
C ILE A 90 9.77 -8.45 4.49
N ALA A 91 9.26 -7.45 3.77
CA ALA A 91 9.93 -6.17 3.61
C ALA A 91 8.94 -5.02 3.34
N VAL A 92 9.26 -3.84 3.86
CA VAL A 92 8.53 -2.59 3.61
C VAL A 92 9.49 -1.40 3.50
N ASN A 93 9.08 -0.32 2.85
CA ASN A 93 9.80 0.96 2.90
C ASN A 93 8.87 2.16 3.16
N ASP A 94 9.48 3.26 3.59
CA ASP A 94 8.89 4.60 3.57
C ASP A 94 9.97 5.64 3.26
N LEU A 95 9.64 6.93 3.40
CA LEU A 95 10.59 8.03 3.14
C LEU A 95 11.84 8.00 4.02
N THR A 96 11.84 7.25 5.12
CA THR A 96 12.93 7.19 6.10
C THR A 96 13.89 6.02 5.85
N GLY A 97 13.50 5.05 5.01
CA GLY A 97 14.33 3.90 4.67
C GLY A 97 13.49 2.66 4.34
N ALA A 98 14.16 1.53 4.21
CA ALA A 98 13.55 0.23 3.99
C ALA A 98 14.02 -0.77 5.05
N ILE A 99 13.13 -1.67 5.45
CA ILE A 99 13.42 -2.71 6.44
C ILE A 99 12.93 -4.06 5.95
N LYS A 100 13.61 -5.13 6.38
CA LYS A 100 13.26 -6.50 6.08
C LYS A 100 13.39 -7.43 7.28
N ASN A 101 12.59 -8.49 7.25
CA ASN A 101 12.71 -9.64 8.13
C ASN A 101 12.25 -10.88 7.34
N PRO A 102 13.17 -11.80 6.97
CA PRO A 102 12.82 -13.02 6.23
C PRO A 102 11.81 -13.92 6.98
N GLY A 103 11.75 -13.83 8.31
CA GLY A 103 10.75 -14.53 9.13
C GLY A 103 9.37 -13.90 9.12
N GLY A 104 9.23 -12.70 8.55
CA GLY A 104 8.04 -11.85 8.64
C GLY A 104 8.21 -10.73 9.68
N LEU A 105 7.78 -9.53 9.31
CA LEU A 105 7.71 -8.37 10.20
C LEU A 105 6.54 -8.51 11.18
N ASP A 106 6.75 -8.12 12.44
CA ASP A 106 5.67 -7.95 13.41
C ASP A 106 4.89 -6.67 13.05
N ILE A 107 3.84 -6.83 12.24
CA ILE A 107 3.03 -5.72 11.74
C ILE A 107 2.32 -4.97 12.88
N PRO A 108 1.68 -5.63 13.87
CA PRO A 108 1.13 -4.92 15.03
C PRO A 108 2.17 -4.05 15.77
N ALA A 109 3.38 -4.57 16.02
CA ALA A 109 4.44 -3.81 16.66
C ALA A 109 4.94 -2.65 15.78
N LEU A 110 5.07 -2.88 14.48
CA LEU A 110 5.51 -1.85 13.53
C LEU A 110 4.49 -0.71 13.41
N LEU A 111 3.20 -1.02 13.35
CA LEU A 111 2.13 -0.01 13.35
C LEU A 111 2.16 0.83 14.64
N LYS A 112 2.34 0.17 15.80
CA LYS A 112 2.49 0.86 17.09
C LYS A 112 3.70 1.78 17.11
N HIS A 113 4.85 1.32 16.60
CA HIS A 113 6.07 2.13 16.48
C HIS A 113 5.85 3.39 15.64
N LYS A 114 5.21 3.24 14.47
CA LYS A 114 4.86 4.39 13.60
C LYS A 114 3.86 5.33 14.26
N ALA A 115 2.85 4.82 14.96
CA ALA A 115 1.86 5.63 15.68
C ALA A 115 2.47 6.45 16.82
N GLN A 116 3.57 5.98 17.41
CA GLN A 116 4.33 6.70 18.43
C GLN A 116 5.33 7.73 17.85
N GLY A 117 5.34 7.91 16.52
CA GLY A 117 6.24 8.84 15.84
C GLY A 117 7.61 8.24 15.50
N GLY A 118 7.80 6.93 15.67
CA GLY A 118 9.03 6.24 15.29
C GLY A 118 9.27 6.27 13.78
N LEU A 119 10.53 6.39 13.37
CA LEU A 119 10.94 6.26 11.97
C LEU A 119 11.03 4.78 11.60
N LEU A 120 10.70 4.43 10.36
CA LEU A 120 10.66 3.03 9.93
C LEU A 120 12.02 2.35 10.08
N LYS A 121 13.09 3.05 9.69
CA LYS A 121 14.48 2.57 9.81
C LYS A 121 14.94 2.27 11.24
N ASP A 122 14.25 2.82 12.24
CA ASP A 122 14.60 2.66 13.67
C ASP A 122 13.82 1.52 14.34
N PHE A 123 13.03 0.76 13.57
CA PHE A 123 12.27 -0.36 14.10
C PHE A 123 13.18 -1.56 14.43
N HIS A 124 13.30 -1.89 15.72
CA HIS A 124 14.19 -2.95 16.20
C HIS A 124 13.81 -4.38 15.77
N GLY A 125 12.56 -4.62 15.34
CA GLY A 125 12.09 -5.95 14.91
C GLY A 125 12.49 -6.36 13.50
N ALA A 126 13.38 -5.60 12.85
CA ALA A 126 13.80 -5.79 11.47
C ALA A 126 15.25 -5.34 11.24
N THR A 127 15.83 -5.71 10.10
CA THR A 127 17.10 -5.19 9.64
C THR A 127 16.89 -4.19 8.52
N SER A 128 17.76 -3.18 8.43
CA SER A 128 17.75 -2.22 7.33
C SER A 128 18.07 -2.91 6.00
N MET A 129 17.48 -2.42 4.92
CA MET A 129 17.82 -2.82 3.55
C MET A 129 17.97 -1.58 2.66
N ASP A 130 18.67 -1.74 1.54
CA ASP A 130 18.69 -0.69 0.52
C ASP A 130 17.27 -0.51 -0.06
N PRO A 131 16.69 0.71 -0.03
CA PRO A 131 15.40 0.97 -0.65
C PRO A 131 15.34 0.61 -2.15
N ASN A 132 16.46 0.64 -2.86
CA ASN A 132 16.54 0.28 -4.28
C ASN A 132 16.36 -1.23 -4.52
N GLU A 133 16.68 -2.06 -3.53
CA GLU A 133 16.52 -3.51 -3.60
C GLU A 133 15.09 -3.97 -3.30
N LEU A 134 14.21 -3.08 -2.81
CA LEU A 134 12.88 -3.48 -2.34
C LEU A 134 12.02 -4.07 -3.47
N LEU A 135 11.95 -3.38 -4.62
CA LEU A 135 11.07 -3.78 -5.73
C LEU A 135 11.53 -5.08 -6.42
N THR A 136 12.81 -5.43 -6.27
CA THR A 136 13.41 -6.63 -6.86
C THR A 136 13.65 -7.73 -5.80
N HIS A 137 13.21 -7.49 -4.56
CA HIS A 137 13.34 -8.46 -3.48
C HIS A 137 12.47 -9.68 -3.76
N GLU A 138 13.02 -10.87 -3.47
CA GLU A 138 12.32 -12.13 -3.71
C GLU A 138 11.11 -12.26 -2.78
N CYS A 139 9.93 -12.45 -3.38
CA CYS A 139 8.67 -12.62 -2.67
C CYS A 139 7.63 -13.31 -3.57
N ASP A 140 6.51 -13.70 -2.98
CA ASP A 140 5.37 -14.20 -3.76
C ASP A 140 4.57 -13.03 -4.35
N VAL A 141 4.31 -11.99 -3.56
CA VAL A 141 3.47 -10.85 -3.96
C VAL A 141 4.19 -9.52 -3.68
N LEU A 142 4.38 -8.71 -4.73
CA LEU A 142 4.87 -7.34 -4.63
C LEU A 142 3.69 -6.35 -4.68
N VAL A 143 3.66 -5.37 -3.77
CA VAL A 143 2.57 -4.39 -3.68
C VAL A 143 3.12 -2.96 -3.70
N PRO A 144 3.18 -2.31 -4.89
CA PRO A 144 3.55 -0.91 -5.00
C PRO A 144 2.42 0.03 -4.53
N CYS A 145 2.66 0.79 -3.45
CA CYS A 145 1.67 1.65 -2.79
C CYS A 145 2.09 3.12 -2.63
N ALA A 146 3.29 3.55 -3.07
CA ALA A 146 3.77 4.92 -2.82
C ALA A 146 3.67 5.86 -4.03
N LEU A 147 4.43 5.60 -5.09
CA LEU A 147 4.61 6.52 -6.22
C LEU A 147 4.30 5.81 -7.55
N GLY A 148 3.91 6.59 -8.55
CA GLY A 148 3.84 6.14 -9.94
C GLY A 148 5.22 5.93 -10.56
N GLY A 149 5.31 5.12 -11.61
CA GLY A 149 6.54 4.88 -12.40
C GLY A 149 7.71 4.24 -11.63
N VAL A 150 7.41 3.55 -10.52
CA VAL A 150 8.43 2.88 -9.70
C VAL A 150 8.90 1.56 -10.33
N LEU A 151 8.04 0.91 -11.11
CA LEU A 151 8.39 -0.21 -11.97
C LEU A 151 8.60 0.35 -13.38
N ASN A 152 9.84 0.32 -13.85
CA ASN A 152 10.27 0.93 -15.11
C ASN A 152 11.26 0.01 -15.84
N ARG A 153 11.70 0.40 -17.03
CA ARG A 153 12.59 -0.43 -17.88
C ARG A 153 13.87 -0.86 -17.16
N GLU A 154 14.36 -0.08 -16.19
CA GLU A 154 15.63 -0.33 -15.51
C GLU A 154 15.53 -1.48 -14.50
N ASN A 155 14.37 -1.65 -13.85
CA ASN A 155 14.21 -2.64 -12.77
C ASN A 155 13.23 -3.77 -13.09
N ALA A 156 12.37 -3.62 -14.11
CA ALA A 156 11.33 -4.59 -14.44
C ALA A 156 11.86 -6.00 -14.72
N ALA A 157 13.05 -6.11 -15.32
CA ALA A 157 13.67 -7.40 -15.64
C ALA A 157 14.09 -8.18 -14.37
N ASP A 158 14.42 -7.45 -13.30
CA ASP A 158 14.96 -7.96 -12.04
C ASP A 158 13.88 -8.23 -10.99
N VAL A 159 12.61 -7.91 -11.28
CA VAL A 159 11.51 -8.24 -10.38
C VAL A 159 11.36 -9.75 -10.26
N LYS A 160 11.46 -10.24 -9.01
CA LYS A 160 11.39 -11.67 -8.66
C LYS A 160 10.02 -12.10 -8.14
N ALA A 161 9.10 -11.16 -7.99
CA ALA A 161 7.76 -11.44 -7.50
C ALA A 161 6.98 -12.36 -8.44
N LYS A 162 6.13 -13.23 -7.88
CA LYS A 162 5.25 -14.10 -8.66
C LYS A 162 3.94 -13.42 -9.05
N PHE A 163 3.54 -12.39 -8.30
CA PHE A 163 2.36 -11.56 -8.52
C PHE A 163 2.70 -10.11 -8.20
N ILE A 164 2.11 -9.16 -8.95
CA ILE A 164 2.20 -7.73 -8.62
C ILE A 164 0.78 -7.16 -8.47
N ILE A 165 0.54 -6.47 -7.35
CA ILE A 165 -0.74 -5.82 -7.03
C ILE A 165 -0.52 -4.31 -6.97
N GLU A 166 -0.96 -3.61 -8.00
CA GLU A 166 -0.74 -2.18 -8.13
C GLU A 166 -1.76 -1.40 -7.29
N ALA A 167 -1.31 -0.85 -6.18
CA ALA A 167 -2.12 -0.06 -5.26
C ALA A 167 -1.94 1.46 -5.46
N ALA A 168 -0.78 1.89 -5.94
CA ALA A 168 -0.53 3.27 -6.35
C ALA A 168 -1.18 3.56 -7.71
N ASN A 169 -1.32 4.85 -8.05
CA ASN A 169 -1.77 5.25 -9.38
C ASN A 169 -0.59 5.14 -10.36
N HIS A 170 -0.72 4.27 -11.37
CA HIS A 170 0.28 4.05 -12.42
C HIS A 170 1.69 3.72 -11.88
N PRO A 171 1.87 2.71 -11.01
CA PRO A 171 3.19 2.35 -10.48
C PRO A 171 4.11 1.73 -11.53
N THR A 172 3.55 1.25 -12.65
CA THR A 172 4.28 0.58 -13.71
C THR A 172 4.21 1.40 -15.00
N ASP A 173 5.37 1.70 -15.57
CA ASP A 173 5.47 2.34 -16.88
C ASP A 173 5.14 1.34 -18.00
N PRO A 174 4.63 1.80 -19.17
CA PRO A 174 4.33 0.92 -20.30
C PRO A 174 5.50 0.02 -20.71
N GLU A 175 6.74 0.52 -20.63
CA GLU A 175 7.94 -0.26 -20.95
C GLU A 175 8.19 -1.40 -19.95
N ALA A 176 7.92 -1.16 -18.66
CA ALA A 176 8.00 -2.21 -17.65
C ALA A 176 6.85 -3.22 -17.81
N ASP A 177 5.70 -2.73 -18.26
CA ASP A 177 4.54 -3.54 -18.56
C ASP A 177 4.90 -4.60 -19.61
N GLU A 178 5.50 -4.21 -20.73
CA GLU A 178 5.95 -5.14 -21.77
C GLU A 178 6.91 -6.22 -21.25
N VAL A 179 7.85 -5.84 -20.37
CA VAL A 179 8.85 -6.77 -19.79
C VAL A 179 8.20 -7.77 -18.83
N THR A 180 7.18 -7.35 -18.09
CA THR A 180 6.55 -8.17 -17.03
C THR A 180 5.24 -8.85 -17.48
N LEU A 181 4.61 -8.42 -18.57
CA LEU A 181 3.30 -8.88 -19.07
C LEU A 181 3.24 -10.40 -19.29
N ASN A 182 4.31 -10.95 -19.84
CA ASN A 182 4.39 -12.38 -20.17
C ASN A 182 4.99 -13.23 -19.05
N ARG A 183 5.38 -12.61 -17.92
CA ARG A 183 6.13 -13.27 -16.83
C ARG A 183 5.37 -13.30 -15.52
N ILE A 184 4.58 -12.27 -15.21
CA ILE A 184 4.00 -12.05 -13.88
C ILE A 184 2.53 -11.64 -14.03
N PRO A 185 1.56 -12.41 -13.48
CA PRO A 185 0.18 -11.98 -13.39
C PRO A 185 0.02 -10.72 -12.52
N ARG A 186 -0.82 -9.78 -12.98
CA ARG A 186 -0.99 -8.46 -12.34
C ARG A 186 -2.42 -8.01 -12.25
N HIS A 187 -2.71 -7.19 -11.25
CA HIS A 187 -3.99 -6.52 -11.10
C HIS A 187 -3.81 -5.05 -10.69
N ASN A 188 -4.48 -4.15 -11.40
CA ASN A 188 -4.48 -2.72 -11.09
C ASN A 188 -5.70 -2.34 -10.26
N CYS A 189 -5.49 -2.08 -8.97
CA CYS A 189 -6.56 -1.81 -8.00
C CYS A 189 -7.25 -0.46 -8.25
N ASN A 190 -6.60 0.50 -8.93
CA ASN A 190 -7.14 1.84 -9.13
C ASN A 190 -8.07 1.98 -10.33
N SER A 191 -8.11 0.98 -11.21
CA SER A 191 -9.11 0.89 -12.28
C SER A 191 -10.56 0.85 -11.75
N TYR A 192 -10.76 0.47 -10.48
CA TYR A 192 -12.08 0.41 -9.82
C TYR A 192 -12.28 1.43 -8.69
N LEU A 193 -11.22 2.11 -8.24
CA LEU A 193 -11.29 3.08 -7.13
C LEU A 193 -11.54 4.53 -7.60
N SER A 194 -11.35 4.81 -8.89
CA SER A 194 -11.64 6.12 -9.51
C SER A 194 -13.14 6.35 -9.78
N SER A 195 -13.97 5.33 -9.56
CA SER A 195 -15.43 5.35 -9.72
C SER A 195 -16.21 5.45 -8.40
N LEU A 196 -15.54 5.72 -7.26
CA LEU A 196 -16.13 6.03 -5.95
C LEU A 196 -15.67 7.41 -5.44
#